data_AF-A0A0N4XS51-F1
#
_entry.id   AF-A0A0N4XS51-F1
#
_cell.length_a   1.000
_cell.length_b   1.000
_cell.length_c   1.000
_cell.angle_alpha   90.00
_cell.angle_beta   90.00
_cell.angle_gamma   90.00
#
_symmetry.space_group_name_H-M   'P 1'
#
loop_
_entity.id
_entity.type
_entity.pdbx_description
1 polymer ?
#
loop_
_entity_poly.entity_id
_entity_poly.type
_entity_poly.pdbx_seq_one_letter_code
_entity_poly.pdbx_strand_id
1 'polypeptide(L)'
;MKHFRYYSMVMGAAKSFGIYPSDRIYVSMPIYHTAAGILGVGQALCRGSCCVIRKKFSASNFWKDCVRYQCTVSCLHVRCF
;
A
#
# COMPACT_ATOMS: atom_id res chain seq x y z
N MET A 1 -12.72 -9.07 -10.78
CA MET A 1 -11.41 -9.22 -11.46
C MET A 1 -11.04 -10.70 -11.48
N LYS A 2 -10.57 -11.25 -12.60
CA LYS A 2 -9.99 -12.62 -12.61
C LYS A 2 -8.67 -12.62 -11.83
N HIS A 3 -8.36 -13.70 -11.10
CA HIS A 3 -7.15 -13.81 -10.26
C HIS A 3 -5.87 -13.45 -11.03
N PHE A 4 -5.73 -13.96 -12.25
CA PHE A 4 -4.59 -13.64 -13.11
C PHE A 4 -4.44 -12.15 -13.40
N ARG A 5 -5.55 -11.44 -13.69
CA ARG A 5 -5.53 -9.99 -13.90
C ARG A 5 -5.15 -9.25 -12.63
N TYR A 6 -5.65 -9.69 -11.48
CA TYR A 6 -5.29 -9.08 -10.19
C TYR A 6 -3.80 -9.23 -9.91
N TYR A 7 -3.24 -10.43 -10.08
CA TYR A 7 -1.81 -10.68 -9.93
C TYR A 7 -0.95 -9.80 -10.86
N SER A 8 -1.31 -9.74 -12.15
CA SER A 8 -0.58 -8.90 -13.12
C SER A 8 -0.66 -7.40 -12.78
N MET A 9 -1.79 -6.92 -12.27
CA MET A 9 -1.93 -5.53 -11.82
C MET A 9 -1.10 -5.23 -10.57
N VAL A 10 -1.05 -6.14 -9.60
CA VAL A 10 -0.23 -6.02 -8.40
C VAL A 10 1.26 -5.97 -8.75
N MET A 11 1.74 -6.90 -9.57
CA MET A 11 3.15 -6.93 -10.00
C MET A 11 3.50 -5.73 -10.88
N GLY A 12 2.60 -5.34 -11.79
CA GLY A 12 2.77 -4.15 -12.64
C GLY A 12 2.84 -2.88 -11.83
N ALA A 13 1.92 -2.67 -10.88
CA ALA A 13 1.92 -1.50 -10.01
C ALA A 13 3.20 -1.42 -9.18
N ALA A 14 3.67 -2.54 -8.63
CA ALA A 14 4.92 -2.57 -7.88
C ALA A 14 6.12 -2.11 -8.71
N LYS A 15 6.17 -2.53 -9.98
CA LYS A 15 7.25 -2.17 -10.90
C LYS A 15 7.14 -0.72 -11.37
N SER A 16 5.94 -0.23 -11.67
CA SER A 16 5.71 1.16 -12.07
C SER A 16 6.01 2.15 -10.94
N PHE A 17 5.67 1.80 -9.70
CA PHE A 17 5.84 2.66 -8.54
C PHE A 17 7.16 2.42 -7.78
N GLY A 18 7.93 1.41 -8.18
CA GLY A 18 9.19 1.06 -7.51
C GLY A 18 9.01 0.66 -6.05
N ILE A 19 7.97 -0.13 -5.75
CA ILE A 19 7.67 -0.66 -4.42
C ILE A 19 8.51 -1.92 -4.22
N TYR A 20 9.34 -1.99 -3.20
CA TYR A 20 10.17 -3.15 -2.86
C TYR A 20 9.53 -4.00 -1.74
N PRO A 21 9.90 -5.29 -1.61
CA PRO A 21 9.42 -6.14 -0.50
C PRO A 21 9.80 -5.60 0.88
N SER A 22 10.88 -4.81 0.96
CA SER A 22 11.32 -4.12 2.18
C SER A 22 10.46 -2.90 2.53
N ASP A 23 9.59 -2.45 1.62
CA ASP A 23 8.76 -1.28 1.85
C ASP A 23 7.59 -1.57 2.78
N ARG A 24 7.25 -0.55 3.57
CA ARG A 24 6.10 -0.54 4.47
C ARG A 24 5.04 0.37 3.89
N ILE A 25 3.90 -0.22 3.55
CA ILE A 25 2.82 0.42 2.83
C ILE A 25 1.73 0.83 3.79
N TYR A 26 1.47 2.12 3.88
CA TYR A 26 0.41 2.67 4.70
C TYR A 26 -0.91 2.76 3.92
N VAL A 27 -1.90 1.99 4.38
CA VAL A 27 -3.24 1.89 3.80
C VAL A 27 -4.20 2.72 4.64
N SER A 28 -4.47 3.94 4.16
CA SER A 28 -5.37 4.89 4.81
C SER A 28 -6.77 4.91 4.19
N MET A 29 -6.94 4.22 3.05
CA MET A 29 -8.20 4.09 2.34
C MET A 29 -8.85 2.74 2.64
N PRO A 30 -10.18 2.63 2.54
CA PRO A 30 -10.86 1.37 2.71
C PRO A 30 -10.44 0.33 1.66
N ILE A 31 -10.25 -0.92 2.09
CA ILE A 31 -9.71 -2.02 1.26
C ILE A 31 -10.65 -2.38 0.09
N TYR A 32 -11.93 -2.01 0.16
CA TYR A 32 -12.87 -2.20 -0.94
C TYR A 32 -12.53 -1.33 -2.18
N HIS A 33 -11.72 -0.29 -2.03
CA HIS A 33 -11.19 0.44 -3.17
C HIS A 33 -10.05 -0.33 -3.83
N THR A 34 -10.10 -0.40 -5.16
CA THR A 34 -9.09 -1.08 -5.99
C THR A 34 -7.67 -0.63 -5.70
N ALA A 35 -7.44 0.67 -5.43
CA ALA A 35 -6.13 1.18 -5.07
C ALA A 35 -5.61 0.60 -3.73
N ALA A 36 -6.44 0.57 -2.68
CA ALA A 36 -6.07 -0.01 -1.39
C ALA A 36 -5.87 -1.54 -1.48
N GLY A 37 -6.69 -2.21 -2.29
CA GLY A 37 -6.58 -3.64 -2.56
C GLY A 37 -5.34 -4.03 -3.37
N ILE A 38 -4.93 -3.25 -4.36
CA ILE A 38 -3.79 -3.56 -5.24
C ILE A 38 -2.47 -3.02 -4.67
N LEU A 39 -2.45 -1.75 -4.25
CA LEU A 39 -1.24 -1.09 -3.74
C LEU A 39 -0.99 -1.41 -2.27
N GLY A 40 -2.02 -1.69 -1.48
CA GLY A 40 -1.88 -2.05 -0.06
C GLY A 40 -1.76 -3.56 0.13
N VAL A 41 -2.91 -4.21 0.27
CA VAL A 41 -2.98 -5.63 0.64
C VAL A 41 -2.38 -6.55 -0.45
N GLY A 42 -2.58 -6.22 -1.73
CA GLY A 42 -2.03 -6.99 -2.84
C GLY A 42 -0.51 -7.05 -2.84
N GLN A 43 0.16 -5.94 -2.53
CA GLN A 43 1.63 -5.90 -2.41
C GLN A 43 2.12 -6.72 -1.22
N ALA A 44 1.37 -6.76 -0.13
CA ALA A 44 1.71 -7.60 1.02
C ALA A 44 1.56 -9.09 0.69
N LEU A 45 0.46 -9.48 0.02
CA LEU A 45 0.20 -10.87 -0.33
C LEU A 45 1.11 -11.40 -1.44
N CYS A 46 1.36 -10.63 -2.50
CA CYS A 46 2.09 -11.13 -3.67
C CYS A 46 3.61 -10.89 -3.61
N ARG A 47 4.07 -9.82 -2.95
CA ARG A 47 5.51 -9.50 -2.81
C ARG A 47 6.07 -9.72 -1.42
N GLY A 48 5.23 -9.97 -0.41
CA GLY A 48 5.69 -10.08 0.99
C GLY A 48 5.98 -8.73 1.65
N SER A 49 5.48 -7.63 1.06
CA SER A 49 5.65 -6.28 1.62
C SER A 49 4.89 -6.12 2.94
N CYS A 50 5.32 -5.24 3.83
CA CYS A 50 4.57 -4.98 5.06
C CYS A 50 3.43 -3.99 4.78
N CYS A 51 2.20 -4.29 5.22
CA CYS A 51 1.09 -3.33 5.12
C CYS A 51 0.60 -2.90 6.50
N VAL A 52 0.40 -1.59 6.66
CA VAL A 52 -0.16 -0.96 7.86
C VAL A 52 -1.53 -0.42 7.51
N ILE A 53 -2.58 -1.08 8.02
CA ILE A 53 -3.97 -0.74 7.72
C ILE A 53 -4.55 0.10 8.84
N ARG A 54 -5.06 1.29 8.51
CA ARG A 54 -5.76 2.13 9.47
C ARG A 54 -7.27 2.06 9.29
N LYS A 55 -8.00 1.98 10.42
CA LYS A 55 -9.47 1.84 10.44
C LYS A 55 -10.24 3.10 9.99
N LYS A 56 -9.71 4.30 10.26
CA LYS A 56 -10.29 5.60 9.86
C LYS A 56 -9.21 6.53 9.35
N PHE A 57 -9.46 7.17 8.21
CA PHE A 57 -8.59 8.20 7.66
C PHE A 57 -8.53 9.42 8.60
N SER A 58 -7.33 9.98 8.78
CA SER A 58 -7.11 11.22 9.51
C SER A 58 -5.86 11.88 8.95
N ALA A 59 -6.02 13.07 8.38
CA ALA A 59 -4.92 13.84 7.80
C ALA A 59 -3.91 14.31 8.87
N SER A 60 -4.40 14.70 10.05
CA SER A 60 -3.56 15.17 11.16
C SER A 60 -2.69 14.09 11.80
N ASN A 61 -3.13 12.82 11.74
CA ASN A 61 -2.33 11.68 12.22
C ASN A 61 -1.60 10.93 11.10
N PHE A 62 -1.84 11.26 9.83
CA PHE A 62 -1.20 10.59 8.70
C PHE A 62 0.33 10.55 8.85
N TRP A 63 0.94 11.72 9.02
CA TRP A 63 2.39 11.84 9.18
C TRP A 63 2.91 11.18 10.47
N LYS A 64 2.15 11.29 11.57
CA LYS A 64 2.52 10.66 12.86
C LYS A 64 2.56 9.14 12.74
N ASP A 65 1.59 8.55 12.05
CA ASP A 65 1.54 7.11 11.83
C ASP A 65 2.63 6.67 10.84
N CYS A 66 2.85 7.43 9.76
CA CYS A 66 3.95 7.17 8.82
C CYS A 66 5.31 7.14 9.52
N VAL A 67 5.60 8.09 10.42
CA VAL A 67 6.85 8.12 11.19
C VAL A 67 6.89 6.98 12.22
N ARG A 68 5.80 6.75 12.95
CA ARG A 68 5.73 5.71 14.00
C ARG A 68 5.93 4.30 13.46
N TYR A 69 5.34 4.00 12.30
CA TYR A 69 5.43 2.68 11.67
C TYR A 69 6.52 2.60 10.59
N GLN A 70 7.31 3.67 10.40
CA GLN A 70 8.36 3.79 9.39
C GLN A 70 7.85 3.43 7.97
N CYS A 71 6.69 3.95 7.61
CA CYS A 71 6.08 3.70 6.30
C CYS A 71 6.86 4.44 5.21
N THR A 72 7.32 3.71 4.20
CA THR A 72 8.05 4.26 3.05
C THR A 72 7.12 4.61 1.89
N VAL A 73 5.97 3.93 1.80
CA VAL A 73 4.99 4.08 0.72
C VAL A 73 3.60 4.31 1.34
N SER A 74 2.78 5.18 0.75
CA SER A 74 1.37 5.28 1.13
C SER A 74 0.46 5.09 -0.08
N CYS A 75 -0.75 4.60 0.15
CA CYS A 75 -1.73 4.43 -0.93
C CYS A 75 -2.23 5.77 -1.52
N LEU A 76 -1.94 6.90 -0.86
CA LEU A 76 -2.31 8.24 -1.29
C LEU A 76 -1.15 8.96 -2.01
N HIS A 77 0.09 8.75 -1.55
CA HIS A 77 1.32 9.31 -2.08
C HIS A 77 2.42 8.23 -2.09
N VAL A 78 2.90 7.88 -3.28
CA VAL A 78 3.65 6.64 -3.54
C VAL A 78 5.00 6.56 -2.81
N ARG A 79 5.58 7.68 -2.36
CA ARG A 79 6.73 7.68 -1.46
C ARG A 79 6.54 8.70 -0.36
N CYS A 80 6.62 8.27 0.89
CA CYS A 80 6.51 9.16 2.04
C CYS A 80 7.80 9.95 2.31
N PHE A 81 8.90 9.69 1.60
CA PHE A 81 10.18 10.38 1.68
C PHE A 81 10.92 10.32 0.34
#